data_AF-A0A1F3M1X3-F1
#
_entry.id   AF-A0A1F3M1X3-F1
#
_cell.length_a   1.000
_cell.length_b   1.000
_cell.length_c   1.000
_cell.angle_alpha   90.00
_cell.angle_beta   90.00
_cell.angle_gamma   90.00
#
_symmetry.space_group_name_H-M   'P 1'
#
loop_
_entity.id
_entity.type
_entity.pdbx_description
1 polymer ?
#
loop_
_entity_poly.entity_id
_entity_poly.type
_entity_poly.pdbx_seq_one_letter_code
_entity_poly.pdbx_strand_id
1 'polypeptide(L)'
;MRKGFVYILSNKNRTTFYIGVTSDIKRRVLEHKTGKGSAFTSKYNLTDLVYYEKIEGMNECINREKQLKNWHRDWKIRLIQEDNPEMLDLSVGWYVVKEGQLCISGRFNPENSVIDANPPS
;
A
#
# COMPACT_ATOMS: atom_id res chain seq x y z
N MET A 1 8.33 4.77 -20.26
CA MET A 1 7.33 5.36 -19.34
C MET A 1 7.53 4.82 -17.94
N ARG A 2 7.37 5.64 -16.89
CA ARG A 2 7.47 5.16 -15.50
C ARG A 2 6.19 4.42 -15.13
N LYS A 3 6.34 3.22 -14.58
CA LYS A 3 5.23 2.38 -14.09
C LYS A 3 4.83 2.84 -12.68
N GLY A 4 3.54 2.85 -12.41
CA GLY A 4 2.97 3.18 -11.10
C GLY A 4 2.06 2.06 -10.62
N PHE A 5 1.59 2.22 -9.39
CA PHE A 5 0.67 1.29 -8.74
C PHE A 5 -0.53 2.04 -8.19
N VAL A 6 -1.70 1.43 -8.33
CA VAL A 6 -2.90 1.75 -7.56
C VAL A 6 -3.08 0.63 -6.56
N TYR A 7 -3.45 0.93 -5.32
CA TYR A 7 -3.56 -0.08 -4.28
C TYR A 7 -4.72 0.18 -3.33
N ILE A 8 -5.19 -0.88 -2.68
CA ILE A 8 -6.21 -0.85 -1.65
C ILE A 8 -5.66 -1.47 -0.37
N LEU A 9 -5.68 -0.69 0.72
CA LEU A 9 -5.42 -1.16 2.07
C LEU A 9 -6.72 -1.36 2.83
N SER A 10 -6.70 -2.30 3.76
CA SER A 10 -7.80 -2.51 4.71
C SER A 10 -7.29 -2.80 6.12
N ASN A 11 -8.22 -2.77 7.08
CA ASN A 11 -7.97 -3.28 8.42
C ASN A 11 -8.28 -4.78 8.48
N LYS A 12 -7.85 -5.45 9.55
CA LYS A 12 -8.05 -6.90 9.79
C LYS A 12 -9.50 -7.36 9.61
N ASN A 13 -10.47 -6.51 10.00
CA ASN A 13 -11.90 -6.82 9.91
C ASN A 13 -12.51 -6.52 8.53
N ARG A 14 -11.71 -6.04 7.57
CA ARG A 14 -12.12 -5.67 6.21
C ARG A 14 -13.24 -4.63 6.17
N THR A 15 -13.38 -3.78 7.19
CA THR A 15 -14.49 -2.81 7.31
C THR A 15 -14.20 -1.46 6.66
N THR A 16 -12.92 -1.11 6.45
CA THR A 16 -12.53 0.18 5.86
C THR A 16 -11.56 -0.04 4.72
N PHE A 17 -11.72 0.70 3.63
CA PHE A 17 -10.80 0.67 2.50
C PHE A 17 -10.13 2.03 2.35
N TYR A 18 -8.81 2.00 2.18
CA TYR A 18 -8.02 3.14 1.77
C TYR A 18 -7.47 2.87 0.38
N ILE A 19 -7.62 3.83 -0.54
CA ILE A 19 -7.21 3.69 -1.93
C ILE A 19 -6.17 4.78 -2.19
N GLY A 20 -5.03 4.37 -2.74
CA GLY A 20 -3.91 5.25 -3.01
C GLY A 20 -3.16 4.90 -4.29
N VAL A 21 -2.24 5.79 -4.67
CA VAL A 21 -1.28 5.57 -5.76
C VAL A 21 0.16 5.73 -5.30
N THR A 22 1.08 5.03 -5.92
CA THR A 22 2.52 5.15 -5.64
C THR A 22 3.38 4.62 -6.78
N SER A 23 4.62 5.11 -6.88
CA SER A 23 5.65 4.52 -7.73
C SER A 23 6.39 3.35 -7.07
N ASP A 24 6.30 3.20 -5.74
CA ASP A 24 6.96 2.14 -4.97
C ASP A 24 6.00 1.55 -3.93
N ILE A 25 5.33 0.46 -4.31
CA ILE A 25 4.33 -0.20 -3.48
C ILE A 25 4.93 -0.80 -2.20
N LYS A 26 6.13 -1.37 -2.26
CA LYS A 26 6.76 -2.00 -1.10
C LYS A 26 7.13 -0.97 -0.04
N ARG A 27 7.71 0.16 -0.47
CA ARG A 27 8.04 1.28 0.43
C ARG A 27 6.79 1.89 1.03
N ARG A 28 5.75 2.13 0.22
CA ARG A 28 4.50 2.73 0.71
C ARG A 28 3.79 1.86 1.74
N VAL A 29 3.67 0.56 1.49
CA VAL A 29 3.04 -0.36 2.45
C VAL A 29 3.86 -0.47 3.74
N LEU A 30 5.19 -0.39 3.66
CA LEU A 30 6.05 -0.34 4.85
C LEU A 30 5.78 0.91 5.70
N GLU A 31 5.62 2.08 5.08
CA GLU A 31 5.26 3.32 5.78
C GLU A 31 3.94 3.15 6.55
N HIS A 32 2.92 2.57 5.93
CA HIS A 32 1.65 2.30 6.59
C HIS A 32 1.79 1.30 7.75
N LYS A 33 2.52 0.19 7.55
CA LYS A 33 2.76 -0.82 8.59
C LYS A 33 3.57 -0.29 9.78
N THR A 34 4.44 0.70 9.55
CA THR A 34 5.27 1.33 10.59
C THR A 34 4.63 2.60 11.18
N GLY A 35 3.39 2.92 10.82
CA GLY A 35 2.68 4.10 11.30
C GLY A 35 3.17 5.44 10.74
N LYS A 36 4.13 5.42 9.80
CA LYS A 36 4.66 6.58 9.07
C LYS A 36 3.81 6.94 7.83
N GLY A 37 2.72 6.21 7.60
CA GLY A 37 1.71 6.53 6.61
C GLY A 37 0.85 7.73 7.01
N SER A 38 -0.30 7.90 6.36
CA SER A 38 -1.20 8.99 6.71
C SER A 38 -1.83 8.78 8.09
N ALA A 39 -2.12 9.89 8.79
CA ALA A 39 -2.80 9.86 10.09
C ALA A 39 -4.13 9.07 10.06
N PHE A 40 -4.83 9.08 8.92
CA PHE A 40 -6.03 8.29 8.69
C PHE A 40 -5.74 6.79 8.72
N THR A 41 -4.73 6.34 7.98
CA THR A 41 -4.37 4.91 7.95
C THR A 41 -3.88 4.40 9.30
N SER A 42 -3.16 5.23 10.06
CA SER A 42 -2.73 4.90 11.42
C SER A 42 -3.92 4.82 12.38
N LYS A 43 -4.89 5.74 12.29
CA LYS A 43 -6.10 5.75 13.14
C LYS A 43 -6.95 4.49 13.00
N TYR A 44 -7.07 3.96 11.78
CA TYR A 44 -7.91 2.79 11.49
C TYR A 44 -7.13 1.49 11.32
N ASN A 45 -5.81 1.50 11.58
CA ASN A 45 -4.91 0.37 11.39
C ASN A 45 -5.06 -0.29 10.00
N LEU A 46 -5.04 0.53 8.95
CA LEU A 46 -5.18 0.10 7.56
C LEU A 46 -3.83 -0.35 7.03
N THR A 47 -3.44 -1.56 7.42
CA THR A 47 -2.09 -2.10 7.21
C THR A 47 -2.03 -3.32 6.31
N ASP A 48 -3.19 -3.91 5.97
CA ASP A 48 -3.26 -5.09 5.12
C ASP A 48 -3.43 -4.67 3.65
N LEU A 49 -2.48 -5.06 2.80
CA LEU A 49 -2.56 -4.81 1.36
C LEU A 49 -3.44 -5.88 0.74
N VAL A 50 -4.70 -5.56 0.46
CA VAL A 50 -5.66 -6.53 -0.07
C VAL A 50 -5.68 -6.55 -1.59
N TYR A 51 -5.20 -5.49 -2.25
CA TYR A 51 -5.21 -5.36 -3.71
C TYR A 51 -4.18 -4.35 -4.21
N TYR A 52 -3.59 -4.62 -5.38
CA TYR A 52 -2.85 -3.62 -6.15
C TYR A 52 -2.84 -3.94 -7.64
N GLU A 53 -2.86 -2.89 -8.46
CA GLU A 53 -2.70 -2.95 -9.91
C GLU A 53 -1.43 -2.21 -10.32
N LYS A 54 -0.74 -2.72 -11.34
CA LYS A 54 0.41 -2.06 -11.95
C LYS A 54 -0.01 -1.41 -13.27
N ILE A 55 0.18 -0.10 -13.39
CA ILE A 55 -0.33 0.69 -14.51
C ILE A 55 0.82 1.44 -15.17
N GLU A 56 0.74 1.59 -16.49
CA GLU A 56 1.70 2.37 -17.26
C GLU A 56 1.35 3.86 -17.17
N GLY A 57 2.20 4.63 -16.49
CA GLY A 57 2.00 6.06 -16.32
C GLY A 57 1.26 6.44 -15.03
N MET A 58 1.72 7.53 -14.42
CA MET A 58 1.14 8.03 -13.16
C MET A 58 -0.24 8.67 -13.36
N ASN A 59 -0.48 9.29 -14.52
CA ASN A 59 -1.78 9.89 -14.84
C ASN A 59 -2.88 8.82 -14.88
N GLU A 60 -2.59 7.67 -15.49
CA GLU A 60 -3.53 6.54 -15.51
C GLU A 60 -3.75 5.96 -14.12
N CYS A 61 -2.70 5.89 -13.29
CA CYS A 61 -2.87 5.52 -11.87
C CYS A 61 -3.85 6.47 -11.17
N ILE A 62 -3.72 7.79 -11.36
CA ILE A 62 -4.60 8.78 -10.74
C ILE A 62 -6.04 8.65 -11.25
N ASN A 63 -6.24 8.41 -12.56
CA ASN A 63 -7.56 8.19 -13.13
C ASN A 63 -8.23 6.95 -12.54
N ARG A 64 -7.49 5.83 -12.45
CA ARG A 64 -7.96 4.59 -11.84
C ARG A 64 -8.26 4.76 -10.36
N GLU A 65 -7.43 5.49 -9.62
CA GLU A 65 -7.68 5.81 -8.21
C GLU A 65 -8.99 6.57 -8.01
N LYS A 66 -9.26 7.61 -8.83
CA LYS A 66 -10.52 8.35 -8.81
C LYS A 66 -11.71 7.45 -9.13
N GLN A 67 -11.58 6.60 -10.14
CA GLN A 67 -12.63 5.64 -10.50
C GLN A 67 -12.94 4.70 -9.33
N LEU A 68 -11.92 4.08 -8.73
CA LEU A 68 -12.09 3.19 -7.58
C LEU A 68 -12.68 3.93 -6.39
N LYS A 69 -12.25 5.17 -6.09
CA LYS A 69 -12.84 5.96 -4.98
C LYS A 69 -14.35 6.14 -5.15
N ASN A 70 -14.83 6.38 -6.37
CA ASN A 70 -16.24 6.56 -6.71
C ASN A 70 -17.07 5.26 -6.76
N TRP A 71 -16.46 4.09 -6.71
CA TRP A 71 -17.20 2.82 -6.74
C TRP A 71 -17.96 2.53 -5.45
N HIS A 72 -19.09 1.83 -5.60
CA HIS A 72 -19.78 1.19 -4.48
C HIS A 72 -18.85 0.18 -3.79
N ARG A 73 -19.08 -0.01 -2.48
CA ARG A 73 -18.29 -0.92 -1.66
C ARG A 73 -18.27 -2.34 -2.22
N ASP A 74 -19.42 -2.85 -2.64
CA ASP A 74 -19.54 -4.23 -3.13
C ASP A 74 -18.76 -4.47 -4.41
N TRP A 75 -18.65 -3.45 -5.27
CA TRP A 75 -17.86 -3.54 -6.50
C TRP A 75 -16.37 -3.60 -6.21
N LYS A 76 -15.91 -2.83 -5.20
CA LYS A 76 -14.52 -2.92 -4.71
C LYS A 76 -14.25 -4.31 -4.14
N ILE A 77 -15.18 -4.87 -3.36
CA ILE A 77 -15.02 -6.22 -2.79
C ILE A 77 -14.91 -7.26 -3.90
N ARG A 78 -15.80 -7.22 -4.90
CA ARG A 78 -15.75 -8.13 -6.05
C ARG A 78 -14.41 -8.03 -6.79
N LEU A 79 -13.95 -6.81 -7.09
CA LEU A 79 -12.65 -6.59 -7.73
C LEU A 79 -11.49 -7.20 -6.92
N ILE A 80 -11.50 -7.02 -5.60
CA ILE A 80 -10.45 -7.59 -4.73
C ILE A 80 -10.53 -9.12 -4.78
N GLN A 81 -11.74 -9.68 -4.71
CA GLN A 81 -11.97 -11.12 -4.64
C GLN A 81 -11.71 -11.86 -5.95
N GLU A 82 -11.60 -11.18 -7.09
CA GLU A 82 -11.20 -11.78 -8.37
C GLU A 82 -9.81 -12.43 -8.27
N ASP A 83 -8.84 -11.75 -7.64
CA ASP A 83 -7.47 -12.25 -7.48
C ASP A 83 -7.13 -12.68 -6.04
N ASN A 84 -7.89 -12.19 -5.06
CA ASN A 84 -7.65 -12.43 -3.64
C ASN A 84 -8.98 -12.76 -2.90
N PRO A 85 -9.56 -13.96 -3.12
CA PRO A 85 -10.89 -14.31 -2.62
C PRO A 85 -11.05 -14.21 -1.10
N GLU A 86 -10.00 -14.59 -0.37
CA GLU A 86 -9.93 -14.51 1.09
C GLU A 86 -9.52 -13.13 1.61
N MET A 87 -9.25 -12.18 0.70
CA MET A 87 -8.78 -10.83 1.01
C MET A 87 -7.59 -10.84 1.97
N LEU A 88 -6.62 -11.74 1.75
CA LEU A 88 -5.41 -11.85 2.55
C LEU A 88 -4.49 -10.64 2.34
N ASP A 89 -3.59 -10.40 3.28
CA ASP A 89 -2.54 -9.40 3.09
C ASP A 89 -1.51 -9.90 2.07
N LEU A 90 -1.52 -9.31 0.87
CA LEU A 90 -0.61 -9.63 -0.23
C LEU A 90 0.84 -9.23 0.05
N SER A 91 1.08 -8.43 1.09
CA SER A 91 2.42 -8.02 1.49
C SER A 91 3.09 -8.97 2.50
N VAL A 92 2.44 -10.09 2.83
CA VAL A 92 3.04 -11.14 3.65
C VAL A 92 4.35 -11.63 3.00
N GLY A 93 5.42 -11.64 3.80
CA GLY A 93 6.76 -12.03 3.34
C GLY A 93 7.54 -10.93 2.61
N TRP A 94 6.98 -9.73 2.38
CA TRP A 94 7.73 -8.63 1.76
C TRP A 94 8.73 -7.95 2.71
N TYR A 95 8.64 -8.23 4.00
CA TYR A 95 9.39 -7.51 5.03
C TYR A 95 10.04 -8.46 6.02
N VAL A 96 11.19 -8.06 6.55
CA VAL A 96 11.94 -8.75 7.60
C VAL A 96 12.25 -7.77 8.72
N VAL A 97 12.36 -8.28 9.95
CA VAL A 97 12.84 -7.47 11.08
C VAL A 97 14.35 -7.60 11.16
N LYS A 98 15.06 -6.47 11.13
CA LYS A 98 16.50 -6.37 11.35
C LYS A 98 16.75 -5.30 12.41
N GLU A 99 17.51 -5.63 13.44
CA GLU A 99 17.87 -4.69 14.52
C GLU A 99 16.64 -3.96 15.14
N GLY A 100 15.51 -4.68 15.26
CA GLY A 100 14.26 -4.13 15.78
C GLY A 100 13.47 -3.25 14.80
N GLN A 101 13.93 -3.08 13.56
CA GLN A 101 13.24 -2.31 12.52
C GLN A 101 12.69 -3.21 11.40
N LEU A 102 11.50 -2.87 10.90
CA LEU A 102 10.88 -3.55 9.77
C LEU A 102 11.49 -3.00 8.46
N CYS A 103 12.06 -3.87 7.64
CA CYS A 103 12.76 -3.52 6.39
C CYS A 103 12.23 -4.35 5.21
N ILE A 104 12.38 -3.86 3.98
CA ILE A 104 11.99 -4.60 2.77
C ILE A 104 12.92 -5.82 2.58
N SER A 105 12.33 -7.01 2.44
CA SER A 105 13.05 -8.27 2.18
C SER A 105 13.88 -8.14 0.89
N GLY A 106 15.18 -8.41 0.95
CA GLY A 106 16.07 -8.38 -0.22
C GLY A 106 16.58 -6.98 -0.63
N ARG A 107 16.24 -5.91 0.10
CA ARG A 107 16.83 -4.56 -0.07
C ARG A 107 17.42 -4.05 1.25
N PHE A 108 18.37 -4.79 1.82
CA PHE A 108 19.16 -4.26 2.93
C PHE A 108 20.42 -3.59 2.35
N ASN A 109 20.44 -2.26 2.35
CA ASN A 109 21.67 -1.49 2.21
C ASN A 109 21.93 -0.82 3.57
N PRO A 110 22.96 -1.23 4.33
CA PRO A 110 23.23 -0.70 5.68
C PRO A 110 23.49 0.81 5.70
N GLU A 111 23.76 1.42 4.55
CA GLU A 111 24.08 2.85 4.41
C GLU A 111 22.84 3.76 4.31
N ASN A 112 21.64 3.20 4.09
CA ASN A 112 20.37 3.96 3.94
C ASN A 112 19.38 3.74 5.11
N SER A 113 19.87 3.33 6.29
CA SER A 113 19.05 3.10 7.48
C SER A 113 18.50 4.39 8.11
N VAL A 114 18.98 5.56 7.68
CA VAL A 114 18.35 6.85 7.97
C VAL A 114 17.35 7.16 6.86
N ILE A 115 16.09 6.77 7.07
CA ILE A 115 14.99 7.41 6.35
C ILE A 115 15.02 8.90 6.69
N ASP A 116 15.54 9.73 5.79
CA ASP A 116 15.44 11.18 5.89
C ASP A 116 13.96 11.55 5.98
N ALA A 117 13.53 11.82 7.22
CA ALA A 117 12.27 12.41 7.55
C ALA A 117 12.37 13.90 7.23
N ASN A 118 12.32 14.27 5.95
CA ASN A 118 12.05 15.63 5.54
C ASN A 118 11.19 15.63 4.28
N PRO A 119 9.92 16.08 4.36
CA PRO A 119 9.16 16.40 3.16
C PRO A 119 9.79 17.63 2.47
N PRO A 120 9.84 17.68 1.13
CA PRO A 120 10.31 18.87 0.43
C PRO A 120 9.37 20.05 0.75
N SER A 121 10.00 21.22 1.00
CA SER A 121 9.37 22.51 1.26
C SER A 121 8.56 23.03 0.07
#